data_AF-A0A934UW50-F1
#
_entry.id   AF-A0A934UW50-F1
#
_cell.length_a   1.000
_cell.length_b   1.000
_cell.length_c   1.000
_cell.angle_alpha   90.00
_cell.angle_beta   90.00
_cell.angle_gamma   90.00
#
_symmetry.space_group_name_H-M   'P 1'
#
loop_
_entity.id
_entity.type
_entity.pdbx_description
1 polymer ?
#
loop_
_entity_poly.entity_id
_entity_poly.type
_entity_poly.pdbx_seq_one_letter_code
_entity_poly.pdbx_strand_id
1 'polypeptide(L)'
;MERLTETHTVHYDGAEYECGPLIDQLREALTSSLGAGSGGGGSSDGGLLNLGAFTLWEHIDGIARGWLRSFNLDHRGTLEDVISRLPRTIQAEHANGTIDDDLRERLDAMFGQWVAQIEDLFDPPHQKELTAPCPECGERYHVDGDTQRAAVVIPVKRGRAVVAECRCCGAMWATETALVGLAEQMGIEVDFTALHSLVE
;
A
#
# COMPACT_ATOMS: atom_id res chain seq x y z
N MET A 1 0.90 8.68 10.35
CA MET A 1 -0.36 9.41 10.61
C MET A 1 -0.30 10.82 10.02
N GLU A 2 0.71 11.63 10.36
CA GLU A 2 0.84 13.02 9.91
C GLU A 2 0.63 13.19 8.40
N ARG A 3 1.29 12.38 7.57
CA ARG A 3 1.15 12.43 6.10
C ARG A 3 -0.28 12.24 5.55
N LEU A 4 -1.16 11.58 6.31
CA LEU A 4 -2.53 11.33 5.86
C LEU A 4 -3.40 12.59 5.91
N THR A 5 -3.17 13.45 6.90
CA THR A 5 -4.00 14.62 7.23
C THR A 5 -3.26 15.95 7.14
N GLU A 6 -1.94 15.94 7.03
CA GLU A 6 -1.10 17.12 7.04
C GLU A 6 -0.23 17.19 5.78
N THR A 7 0.17 18.41 5.44
CA THR A 7 1.16 18.67 4.40
C THR A 7 2.48 18.01 4.77
N HIS A 8 3.14 17.38 3.80
CA HIS A 8 4.38 16.67 4.02
C HIS A 8 5.33 16.83 2.84
N THR A 9 6.63 16.70 3.09
CA THR A 9 7.65 16.76 2.05
C THR A 9 7.92 15.36 1.50
N VAL A 10 8.00 15.25 0.18
CA VAL A 10 8.42 14.05 -0.53
C VAL A 10 9.69 14.36 -1.32
N HIS A 11 10.70 13.50 -1.19
CA HIS A 11 11.91 13.55 -2.01
C HIS A 11 11.69 12.73 -3.28
N TYR A 12 11.65 13.39 -4.44
CA TYR A 12 11.51 12.72 -5.74
C TYR A 12 12.58 13.26 -6.70
N ASP A 13 13.30 12.35 -7.36
CA ASP A 13 14.37 12.70 -8.32
C ASP A 13 15.41 13.72 -7.80
N GLY A 14 15.75 13.65 -6.52
CA GLY A 14 16.71 14.57 -5.88
C GLY A 14 16.17 15.97 -5.56
N ALA A 15 14.87 16.20 -5.77
CA ALA A 15 14.18 17.43 -5.39
C ALA A 15 13.19 17.17 -4.25
N GLU A 16 12.98 18.20 -3.42
CA GLU A 16 11.96 18.21 -2.36
C GLU A 16 10.67 18.84 -2.88
N TYR A 17 9.57 18.13 -2.74
CA TYR A 17 8.24 18.59 -3.09
C TYR A 17 7.38 18.69 -1.83
N GLU A 18 6.69 19.81 -1.67
CA GLU A 18 5.67 19.97 -0.64
C GLU A 18 4.35 19.41 -1.19
N CYS A 19 3.85 18.36 -0.56
CA CYS A 19 2.63 17.67 -0.95
C CYS A 19 1.54 17.92 0.09
N GLY A 20 0.32 18.19 -0.36
CA GLY A 20 -0.84 18.28 0.52
C GLY A 20 -1.18 16.93 1.19
N PRO A 21 -2.15 16.92 2.11
CA PRO A 21 -2.60 15.69 2.77
C PRO A 21 -2.95 14.58 1.78
N LEU A 22 -2.51 13.34 2.04
CA LEU A 22 -2.80 12.23 1.13
C LEU A 22 -4.29 11.97 0.94
N ILE A 23 -5.12 12.27 1.96
CA ILE A 23 -6.57 12.14 1.84
C ILE A 23 -7.16 13.14 0.83
N ASP A 24 -6.61 14.36 0.75
CA ASP A 24 -7.04 15.35 -0.25
C ASP A 24 -6.63 14.91 -1.66
N GLN A 25 -5.40 14.41 -1.81
CA GLN A 25 -4.93 13.85 -3.09
C GLN A 25 -5.83 12.69 -3.55
N LEU A 26 -6.21 11.79 -2.63
CA LEU A 26 -7.14 10.69 -2.92
C LEU A 26 -8.51 11.23 -3.36
N ARG A 27 -9.03 12.27 -2.70
CA ARG A 27 -10.30 12.93 -3.08
C ARG A 27 -10.22 13.53 -4.47
N GLU A 28 -9.14 14.24 -4.78
CA GLU A 28 -8.92 14.84 -6.10
C GLU A 28 -8.90 13.78 -7.20
N ALA A 29 -8.22 12.66 -6.94
CA ALA A 29 -8.14 11.51 -7.84
C ALA A 29 -9.50 10.88 -8.20
N LEU A 30 -10.52 11.03 -7.36
CA LEU A 30 -11.89 10.59 -7.67
C LEU A 30 -12.49 11.35 -8.86
N THR A 31 -12.12 12.62 -9.00
CA THR A 31 -12.73 13.56 -9.96
C THR A 31 -11.87 13.80 -11.19
N SER A 32 -10.57 13.52 -11.12
CA SER A 32 -9.62 13.71 -12.22
C SER A 32 -9.57 12.49 -13.15
N SER A 33 -10.59 12.28 -13.97
CA SER A 33 -10.52 11.31 -15.09
C SER A 33 -9.92 11.90 -16.37
N LEU A 34 -9.37 13.13 -16.31
CA LEU A 34 -8.92 13.89 -17.47
C LEU A 34 -7.44 14.29 -17.32
N GLY A 35 -6.56 13.39 -17.75
CA GLY A 35 -5.24 13.76 -18.29
C GLY A 35 -4.06 13.73 -17.32
N ALA A 36 -3.57 12.55 -16.96
CA ALA A 36 -2.17 12.34 -16.58
C ALA A 36 -1.81 10.86 -16.75
N GLY A 37 -1.53 10.44 -17.98
CA GLY A 37 -1.14 9.06 -18.28
C GLY A 37 0.08 9.03 -19.19
N SER A 38 1.27 9.06 -18.61
CA SER A 38 2.50 8.64 -19.28
C SER A 38 2.79 7.17 -18.94
N GLY A 39 2.32 6.27 -19.81
CA GLY A 39 2.92 4.95 -20.03
C GLY A 39 2.41 3.77 -19.19
N GLY A 40 1.87 2.74 -19.86
CA GLY A 40 2.00 1.36 -19.40
C GLY A 40 0.75 0.49 -19.25
N GLY A 41 -0.02 0.29 -20.33
CA GLY A 41 -0.68 -0.99 -20.66
C GLY A 41 -1.74 -1.58 -19.72
N GLY A 42 -3.02 -1.48 -20.11
CA GLY A 42 -4.06 -2.43 -19.69
C GLY A 42 -5.48 -1.86 -19.60
N SER A 43 -6.31 -2.20 -20.57
CA SER A 43 -7.77 -1.94 -20.67
C SER A 43 -8.25 -0.49 -20.72
N SER A 44 -8.52 -0.08 -21.96
CA SER A 44 -9.41 1.01 -22.33
C SER A 44 -10.82 0.76 -21.83
N ASP A 45 -11.18 1.35 -20.69
CA ASP A 45 -12.56 1.76 -20.44
C ASP A 45 -12.52 3.17 -19.85
N GLY A 46 -13.01 4.14 -20.61
CA GLY A 46 -13.01 5.57 -20.28
C GLY A 46 -14.04 5.87 -19.20
N GLY A 47 -13.83 5.33 -18.00
CA GLY A 47 -14.63 5.65 -16.83
C GLY A 47 -14.36 7.08 -16.36
N LEU A 48 -15.42 7.87 -16.18
CA LEU A 48 -15.41 9.20 -15.57
C LEU A 48 -14.91 9.21 -14.11
N LEU A 49 -14.64 8.05 -13.54
CA LEU A 49 -14.23 7.83 -12.15
C LEU A 49 -13.05 6.87 -12.11
N ASN A 50 -12.01 7.25 -11.36
CA ASN A 50 -10.95 6.31 -10.99
C ASN A 50 -11.53 5.31 -9.96
N LEU A 51 -11.94 4.14 -10.43
CA LEU A 51 -12.59 3.11 -9.60
C LEU A 51 -11.67 2.63 -8.46
N GLY A 52 -10.35 2.60 -8.68
CA GLY A 52 -9.37 2.25 -7.65
C GLY A 52 -9.35 3.28 -6.52
N ALA A 53 -9.26 4.56 -6.87
CA ALA A 53 -9.35 5.66 -5.90
C ALA A 53 -10.68 5.63 -5.14
N PHE A 54 -11.80 5.42 -5.84
CA PHE A 54 -13.14 5.35 -5.24
C PHE A 54 -13.28 4.19 -4.27
N THR A 55 -12.81 3.01 -4.64
CA THR A 55 -12.86 1.82 -3.78
C THR A 55 -12.03 2.02 -2.51
N LEU A 56 -10.82 2.58 -2.64
CA LEU A 56 -9.97 2.89 -1.48
C LEU A 56 -10.59 3.96 -0.59
N TRP A 57 -11.17 5.01 -1.18
CA TRP A 57 -11.89 6.06 -0.45
C TRP A 57 -13.03 5.50 0.40
N GLU A 58 -13.94 4.73 -0.20
CA GLU A 58 -15.07 4.11 0.49
C GLU A 58 -14.62 3.12 1.58
N HIS A 59 -13.53 2.39 1.32
CA HIS A 59 -12.96 1.48 2.31
C HIS A 59 -12.47 2.23 3.57
N ILE A 60 -11.70 3.30 3.38
CA ILE A 60 -11.19 4.14 4.47
C ILE A 60 -12.37 4.80 5.21
N ASP A 61 -13.34 5.36 4.49
CA ASP A 61 -14.53 6.00 5.08
C ASP A 61 -15.35 5.03 5.93
N GLY A 62 -15.65 3.85 5.39
CA GLY A 62 -16.41 2.81 6.07
C GLY A 62 -15.75 2.37 7.38
N ILE A 63 -14.44 2.11 7.36
CA ILE A 63 -13.70 1.69 8.55
C ILE A 63 -13.60 2.83 9.57
N ALA A 64 -13.23 4.04 9.14
CA ALA A 64 -13.06 5.17 10.05
C ALA A 64 -14.36 5.54 10.77
N ARG A 65 -15.49 5.60 10.04
CA ARG A 65 -16.81 5.82 10.63
C ARG A 65 -17.27 4.65 11.48
N GLY A 66 -16.90 3.42 11.10
CA GLY A 66 -17.15 2.21 11.88
C GLY A 66 -16.57 2.30 13.29
N TRP A 67 -15.31 2.74 13.40
CA TRP A 67 -14.65 2.92 14.70
C TRP A 67 -15.25 4.06 15.53
N LEU A 68 -15.52 5.22 14.92
CA LEU A 68 -16.19 6.29 15.66
C LEU A 68 -17.56 5.84 16.19
N ARG A 69 -18.31 5.06 15.40
CA ARG A 69 -19.59 4.49 15.83
C ARG A 69 -19.41 3.48 16.95
N SER A 70 -18.38 2.62 16.93
CA SER A 70 -18.15 1.67 18.03
C SER A 70 -17.81 2.36 19.35
N PHE A 71 -17.20 3.55 19.29
CA PHE A 71 -16.96 4.39 20.45
C PHE A 71 -18.17 5.28 20.82
N ASN A 72 -19.32 5.09 20.16
CA ASN A 72 -20.53 5.88 20.34
C ASN A 72 -20.32 7.41 20.13
N LEU A 73 -19.44 7.76 19.19
CA LEU A 73 -19.15 9.14 18.83
C LEU A 73 -19.85 9.53 17.53
N ASP A 74 -20.02 10.84 17.35
CA ASP A 74 -20.53 11.37 16.10
C ASP A 74 -19.58 11.00 14.96
N HIS A 75 -20.12 10.50 13.86
CA HIS A 75 -19.37 10.01 12.71
C HIS A 75 -19.87 10.66 11.42
N ARG A 76 -20.52 11.82 11.52
CA ARG A 76 -20.98 12.65 10.40
C ARG A 76 -19.86 13.61 9.97
N GLY A 77 -20.05 14.25 8.81
CA GLY A 77 -19.07 15.16 8.21
C GLY A 77 -18.31 14.52 7.05
N THR A 78 -17.34 15.24 6.51
CA THR A 78 -16.51 14.74 5.42
C THR A 78 -15.52 13.69 5.93
N LEU A 79 -14.88 12.94 5.03
CA LEU A 79 -13.91 11.93 5.43
C LEU A 79 -12.69 12.55 6.11
N GLU A 80 -12.26 13.71 5.65
CA GLU A 80 -11.14 14.47 6.22
C GLU A 80 -11.41 14.86 7.68
N ASP A 81 -12.63 15.32 7.99
CA ASP A 81 -13.07 15.59 9.36
C ASP A 81 -13.09 14.32 10.22
N VAL A 82 -13.53 13.20 9.65
CA VAL A 82 -13.58 11.91 10.34
C VAL A 82 -12.16 11.43 10.68
N ILE A 83 -11.26 11.43 9.69
CA ILE A 83 -9.88 10.93 9.81
C ILE A 83 -9.04 11.82 10.72
N SER A 84 -9.21 13.15 10.68
CA SER A 84 -8.47 14.07 11.57
C SER A 84 -8.82 13.90 13.06
N ARG A 85 -10.04 13.45 13.37
CA ARG A 85 -10.51 13.23 14.75
C ARG A 85 -10.23 11.84 15.29
N LEU A 86 -10.18 10.83 14.40
CA LEU A 86 -10.08 9.43 14.80
C LEU A 86 -8.83 9.12 15.65
N PRO A 87 -7.61 9.58 15.33
CA PRO A 87 -6.44 9.33 16.16
C PRO A 87 -6.57 9.87 17.59
N ARG A 88 -7.09 11.10 17.75
CA ARG A 88 -7.33 11.70 19.07
C ARG A 88 -8.36 10.91 19.86
N THR A 89 -9.38 10.39 19.16
CA THR A 89 -10.39 9.52 19.75
C THR A 89 -9.76 8.24 20.26
N ILE A 90 -8.98 7.54 19.43
CA ILE A 90 -8.34 6.29 19.82
C ILE A 90 -7.39 6.51 21.01
N GLN A 91 -6.63 7.61 21.02
CA GLN A 91 -5.79 7.98 22.16
C GLN A 91 -6.59 8.21 23.44
N ALA A 92 -7.75 8.88 23.35
CA ALA A 92 -8.61 9.13 24.51
C ALA A 92 -9.24 7.82 25.04
N GLU A 93 -9.73 6.95 24.16
CA GLU A 93 -10.30 5.66 24.53
C GLU A 93 -9.26 4.72 25.16
N HIS A 94 -8.02 4.77 24.69
CA HIS A 94 -6.91 4.05 25.30
C HIS A 94 -6.56 4.58 26.69
N ALA A 95 -6.46 5.91 26.84
CA ALA A 95 -6.22 6.54 28.14
C ALA A 95 -7.34 6.27 29.17
N ASN A 96 -8.57 6.07 28.70
CA ASN A 96 -9.72 5.69 29.53
C ASN A 96 -9.78 4.18 29.84
N GLY A 97 -8.91 3.37 29.23
CA GLY A 97 -8.89 1.92 29.38
C GLY A 97 -10.02 1.20 28.64
N THR A 98 -10.72 1.87 27.71
CA THR A 98 -11.75 1.26 26.85
C THR A 98 -11.13 0.29 25.86
N ILE A 99 -9.93 0.60 25.37
CA ILE A 99 -9.14 -0.25 24.49
C ILE A 99 -7.78 -0.53 25.12
N ASP A 100 -7.23 -1.72 24.85
CA ASP A 100 -5.92 -2.15 25.32
C ASP A 100 -4.79 -1.72 24.36
N ASP A 101 -3.55 -1.98 24.78
CA ASP A 101 -2.34 -1.68 24.00
C ASP A 101 -2.34 -2.43 22.65
N ASP A 102 -2.76 -3.70 22.64
CA ASP A 102 -2.80 -4.53 21.43
C ASP A 102 -3.76 -3.96 20.37
N LEU A 103 -4.96 -3.55 20.78
CA LEU A 103 -5.91 -2.92 19.87
C LEU A 103 -5.43 -1.54 19.43
N ARG A 104 -4.82 -0.75 20.34
CA ARG A 104 -4.24 0.55 20.00
C ARG A 104 -3.17 0.41 18.92
N GLU A 105 -2.27 -0.55 19.04
CA GLU A 105 -1.21 -0.81 18.06
C GLU A 105 -1.79 -1.20 16.69
N ARG A 106 -2.79 -2.09 16.66
CA ARG A 106 -3.47 -2.47 15.41
C ARG A 106 -4.13 -1.28 14.73
N LEU A 107 -4.77 -0.40 15.50
CA LEU A 107 -5.41 0.81 14.98
C LEU A 107 -4.38 1.82 14.44
N ASP A 108 -3.21 1.92 15.07
CA ASP A 108 -2.12 2.75 14.56
C ASP A 108 -1.51 2.18 13.28
N ALA A 109 -1.33 0.86 13.21
CA ALA A 109 -0.85 0.17 12.03
C ALA A 109 -1.79 0.34 10.82
N MET A 110 -3.11 0.39 11.06
CA MET A 110 -4.12 0.64 10.03
C MET A 110 -3.89 1.98 9.31
N PHE A 111 -3.51 3.06 10.02
CA PHE A 111 -3.19 4.33 9.35
C PHE A 111 -1.95 4.22 8.46
N GLY A 112 -0.94 3.44 8.90
CA GLY A 112 0.23 3.16 8.08
C GLY A 112 -0.11 2.39 6.80
N GLN A 113 -1.03 1.43 6.90
CA GLN A 113 -1.54 0.68 5.75
C GLN A 113 -2.28 1.58 4.76
N TRP A 114 -3.15 2.48 5.24
CA TRP A 114 -3.86 3.43 4.36
C TRP A 114 -2.90 4.37 3.64
N VAL A 115 -1.89 4.90 4.33
CA VAL A 115 -0.84 5.72 3.69
C VAL A 115 -0.18 4.94 2.56
N ALA A 116 0.29 3.71 2.83
CA ALA A 116 0.94 2.88 1.82
C ALA A 116 0.01 2.56 0.63
N GLN A 117 -1.27 2.27 0.88
CA GLN A 117 -2.25 2.01 -0.17
C GLN A 117 -2.51 3.24 -1.06
N ILE A 118 -2.59 4.43 -0.47
CA ILE A 118 -2.76 5.67 -1.23
C ILE A 118 -1.49 5.96 -2.05
N GLU A 119 -0.31 5.79 -1.47
CA GLU A 119 0.95 5.97 -2.20
C GLU A 119 1.11 4.95 -3.34
N ASP A 120 0.72 3.69 -3.13
CA ASP A 120 0.75 2.66 -4.17
C ASP A 120 -0.29 2.91 -5.28
N LEU A 121 -1.31 3.74 -5.03
CA LEU A 121 -2.25 4.18 -6.07
C LEU A 121 -1.61 5.21 -7.02
N PHE A 122 -0.79 6.12 -6.49
CA PHE A 122 -0.15 7.19 -7.27
C PHE A 122 1.22 6.79 -7.84
N ASP A 123 1.94 5.94 -7.12
CA ASP A 123 3.25 5.40 -7.49
C ASP A 123 3.24 3.88 -7.26
N PRO A 124 2.62 3.11 -8.17
CA PRO A 124 2.46 1.67 -7.98
C PRO A 124 3.83 0.97 -8.01
N PRO A 125 4.08 0.02 -7.08
CA PRO A 125 5.36 -0.68 -7.05
C PRO A 125 5.59 -1.46 -8.34
N HIS A 126 6.80 -1.36 -8.90
CA HIS A 126 7.19 -2.17 -10.04
C HIS A 126 7.38 -3.61 -9.61
N GLN A 127 6.80 -4.56 -10.35
CA GLN A 127 6.95 -5.98 -10.01
C GLN A 127 8.07 -6.60 -10.84
N LYS A 128 9.02 -7.24 -10.16
CA LYS A 128 10.00 -8.15 -10.77
C LYS A 128 9.51 -9.58 -10.58
N GLU A 129 9.24 -10.26 -11.69
CA GLU A 129 8.78 -11.64 -11.69
C GLU A 129 9.96 -12.61 -11.68
N LEU A 130 9.95 -13.58 -10.75
CA LEU A 130 10.93 -14.67 -10.73
C LEU A 130 10.34 -15.88 -11.46
N THR A 131 10.90 -16.21 -12.62
CA THR A 131 10.31 -17.23 -13.52
C THR A 131 10.62 -18.68 -13.14
N ALA A 132 11.41 -18.91 -12.10
CA ALA A 132 11.66 -20.24 -11.55
C ALA A 132 10.51 -20.68 -10.61
N PRO A 133 10.32 -22.00 -10.38
CA PRO A 133 9.28 -22.49 -9.47
C PRO A 133 9.54 -22.04 -8.03
N CYS A 134 8.45 -21.81 -7.29
CA CYS A 134 8.52 -21.56 -5.86
C CYS A 134 9.17 -22.75 -5.14
N PRO A 135 10.18 -22.54 -4.28
CA PRO A 135 10.82 -23.65 -3.56
C PRO A 135 9.91 -24.30 -2.51
N GLU A 136 8.89 -23.58 -2.01
CA GLU A 136 7.97 -24.08 -0.98
C GLU A 136 6.84 -24.94 -1.56
N CYS A 137 6.23 -24.51 -2.67
CA CYS A 137 5.06 -25.21 -3.24
C CYS A 137 5.32 -25.84 -4.63
N GLY A 138 6.47 -25.57 -5.25
CA GLY A 138 6.82 -26.07 -6.58
C GLY A 138 6.11 -25.35 -7.74
N GLU A 139 5.13 -24.49 -7.45
CA GLU A 139 4.38 -23.80 -8.49
C GLU A 139 5.24 -22.76 -9.20
N ARG A 140 5.18 -22.77 -10.53
CA ARG A 140 5.89 -21.80 -11.38
C ARG A 140 5.05 -20.59 -11.73
N TYR A 141 3.74 -20.78 -11.82
CA TYR A 141 2.83 -19.75 -12.25
C TYR A 141 1.59 -19.70 -11.35
N HIS A 142 1.09 -18.49 -11.15
CA HIS A 142 -0.21 -18.23 -10.57
C HIS A 142 -1.19 -17.87 -11.69
N VAL A 143 -2.39 -18.43 -11.66
CA VAL A 143 -3.45 -18.15 -12.64
C VAL A 143 -4.50 -17.28 -11.98
N ASP A 144 -4.68 -16.07 -12.51
CA ASP A 144 -5.71 -15.13 -12.08
C ASP A 144 -6.61 -14.81 -13.28
N GLY A 145 -7.78 -15.46 -13.31
CA GLY A 145 -8.66 -15.49 -14.48
C GLY A 145 -7.95 -16.06 -15.71
N ASP A 146 -7.88 -15.28 -16.78
CA ASP A 146 -7.20 -15.65 -18.04
C ASP A 146 -5.71 -15.29 -18.05
N THR A 147 -5.19 -14.67 -16.99
CA THR A 147 -3.79 -14.21 -16.95
C THR A 147 -2.93 -15.19 -16.16
N GLN A 148 -1.82 -15.62 -16.76
CA GLN A 148 -0.79 -16.40 -16.10
C GLN A 148 0.39 -15.49 -15.76
N ARG A 149 0.78 -15.48 -14.48
CA ARG A 149 1.92 -14.68 -13.97
C ARG A 149 2.88 -15.55 -13.20
N ALA A 150 4.14 -15.15 -13.04
CA ALA A 150 5.06 -15.89 -12.20
C ALA A 150 4.50 -16.09 -10.77
N ALA A 151 4.75 -17.27 -10.20
CA ALA A 151 4.29 -17.60 -8.86
C ALA A 151 5.01 -16.75 -7.80
N VAL A 152 6.30 -16.44 -7.99
CA VAL A 152 7.09 -15.62 -7.06
C VAL A 152 7.36 -14.26 -7.67
N VAL A 153 7.10 -13.21 -6.90
CA VAL A 153 7.29 -11.82 -7.32
C VAL A 153 8.00 -11.00 -6.25
N ILE A 154 8.73 -9.98 -6.69
CA ILE A 154 9.36 -8.98 -5.84
C ILE A 154 8.78 -7.61 -6.23
N PRO A 155 7.96 -6.97 -5.38
CA PRO A 155 7.61 -5.58 -5.55
C PRO A 155 8.84 -4.72 -5.21
N VAL A 156 9.24 -3.89 -6.17
CA VAL A 156 10.35 -2.95 -6.08
C VAL A 156 9.76 -1.55 -6.08
N LYS A 157 9.98 -0.83 -4.98
CA LYS A 157 9.59 0.57 -4.81
C LYS A 157 10.65 1.27 -3.96
N ARG A 158 10.99 2.50 -4.32
CA ARG A 158 11.98 3.31 -3.62
C ARG A 158 11.59 3.51 -2.15
N GLY A 159 12.55 3.36 -1.25
CA GLY A 159 12.33 3.50 0.20
C GLY A 159 11.50 2.39 0.87
N ARG A 160 11.06 1.36 0.14
CA ARG A 160 10.35 0.20 0.70
C ARG A 160 11.30 -0.99 0.84
N ALA A 161 11.15 -1.76 1.91
CA ALA A 161 11.89 -3.01 2.08
C ALA A 161 11.57 -3.97 0.92
N VAL A 162 12.62 -4.57 0.35
CA VAL A 162 12.49 -5.57 -0.70
C VAL A 162 12.01 -6.88 -0.07
N VAL A 163 10.86 -7.38 -0.50
CA VAL A 163 10.26 -8.63 -0.01
C VAL A 163 9.83 -9.46 -1.20
N ALA A 164 10.26 -10.72 -1.30
CA ALA A 164 9.70 -11.64 -2.27
C ALA A 164 8.47 -12.34 -1.68
N GLU A 165 7.46 -12.60 -2.51
CA GLU A 165 6.25 -13.33 -2.10
C GLU A 165 5.82 -14.33 -3.17
N CYS A 166 5.36 -15.51 -2.74
CA CYS A 166 4.69 -16.47 -3.61
C CYS A 166 3.17 -16.27 -3.60
N ARG A 167 2.57 -15.95 -4.75
CA ARG A 167 1.12 -15.79 -4.95
C ARG A 167 0.32 -17.08 -4.77
N CYS A 168 0.96 -18.24 -4.88
CA CYS A 168 0.26 -19.54 -4.78
C CYS A 168 0.15 -20.02 -3.33
N CYS A 169 1.23 -19.96 -2.55
CA CYS A 169 1.25 -20.48 -1.18
C CYS A 169 1.39 -19.40 -0.10
N GLY A 170 1.63 -18.13 -0.46
CA GLY A 170 1.80 -17.03 0.48
C GLY A 170 3.17 -17.00 1.19
N ALA A 171 4.13 -17.82 0.78
CA ALA A 171 5.48 -17.78 1.34
C ALA A 171 6.13 -16.40 1.10
N MET A 172 6.84 -15.88 2.11
CA MET A 172 7.46 -14.55 2.07
C MET A 172 8.95 -14.63 2.46
N TRP A 173 9.78 -13.88 1.74
CA TRP A 173 11.21 -13.72 2.00
C TRP A 173 11.54 -12.24 2.12
N ALA A 174 11.64 -11.77 3.37
CA ALA A 174 11.72 -10.33 3.68
C ALA A 174 13.09 -9.83 4.14
N THR A 175 14.03 -10.73 4.44
CA THR A 175 15.39 -10.36 4.85
C THR A 175 16.36 -10.59 3.69
N GLU A 176 17.49 -9.88 3.69
CA GLU A 176 18.56 -10.08 2.72
C GLU A 176 18.99 -11.55 2.67
N THR A 177 19.23 -12.17 3.84
CA THR A 177 19.58 -13.60 3.92
C THR A 177 18.50 -14.52 3.34
N ALA A 178 17.22 -14.20 3.58
CA ALA A 178 16.11 -14.99 3.03
C ALA A 178 16.00 -14.84 1.50
N LEU A 179 16.25 -13.64 0.97
CA LEU A 179 16.27 -13.37 -0.47
C LEU A 179 17.46 -14.04 -1.16
N VAL A 180 18.64 -14.05 -0.53
CA VAL A 180 19.82 -14.79 -1.02
C VAL A 180 19.52 -16.29 -1.04
N GLY A 181 18.97 -16.83 0.05
CA GLY A 181 18.60 -18.25 0.11
C GLY A 181 17.54 -18.62 -0.93
N LEU A 182 16.57 -17.75 -1.19
CA LEU A 182 15.60 -17.91 -2.27
C LEU A 182 16.27 -17.96 -3.64
N ALA A 183 17.18 -17.02 -3.92
CA ALA A 183 17.93 -16.94 -5.17
C ALA A 183 18.71 -18.24 -5.44
N GLU A 184 19.44 -18.72 -4.42
CA GLU A 184 20.20 -19.96 -4.47
C GLU A 184 19.31 -21.17 -4.75
N GLN A 185 18.18 -21.30 -4.03
CA GLN A 185 17.23 -22.40 -4.22
C GLN A 185 16.58 -22.39 -5.61
N MET A 186 16.36 -21.21 -6.17
CA MET A 186 15.79 -21.03 -7.51
C MET A 186 16.85 -21.14 -8.62
N GLY A 187 18.14 -21.22 -8.27
CA GLY A 187 19.24 -21.21 -9.23
C GLY A 187 19.33 -19.90 -10.03
N ILE A 188 18.89 -18.79 -9.43
CA ILE A 188 18.89 -17.46 -10.04
C ILE A 188 20.03 -16.65 -9.42
N GLU A 189 20.78 -15.95 -10.25
CA GLU A 189 21.75 -14.96 -9.79
C GLU A 189 21.01 -13.66 -9.47
N VAL A 190 20.96 -13.26 -8.20
CA VAL A 190 20.31 -12.01 -7.78
C VAL A 190 21.38 -10.93 -7.64
N ASP A 191 21.33 -9.93 -8.52
CA ASP A 191 22.16 -8.74 -8.40
C ASP A 191 21.53 -7.79 -7.35
N PHE A 192 21.93 -7.97 -6.10
CA PHE A 192 21.51 -7.11 -4.99
C PHE A 192 21.97 -5.66 -5.15
N THR A 193 23.05 -5.40 -5.89
CA THR A 193 23.52 -4.04 -6.17
C THR A 193 22.55 -3.32 -7.12
N ALA A 194 22.06 -4.04 -8.13
CA ALA A 194 21.03 -3.54 -9.03
C ALA A 194 19.67 -3.40 -8.32
N LEU A 195 19.34 -4.27 -7.38
CA LEU A 195 18.10 -4.13 -6.58
C LEU A 195 18.20 -2.98 -5.57
N HIS A 196 19.32 -2.80 -4.88
CA HIS A 196 19.50 -1.70 -3.93
C HIS A 196 19.54 -0.34 -4.62
N SER A 197 20.21 -0.22 -5.78
CA SER A 197 20.23 1.03 -6.54
C SER A 197 18.86 1.44 -7.12
N LEU A 198 17.89 0.52 -7.16
CA LEU A 198 16.48 0.81 -7.50
C LEU A 198 15.63 1.21 -6.29
N VAL A 199 16.14 0.99 -5.07
CA VAL A 199 15.44 1.26 -3.81
C VAL A 199 15.97 2.53 -3.13
N GLU A 200 17.22 2.93 -3.40
CA GLU A 200 17.84 4.20 -2.99
C GLU A 200 17.32 5.42 -3.76
#